data_AF-A0A0R3TV08-F1
#
_entry.id   AF-A0A0R3TV08-F1
#
_cell.length_a   1.000
_cell.length_b   1.000
_cell.length_c   1.000
_cell.angle_alpha   90.00
_cell.angle_beta   90.00
_cell.angle_gamma   90.00
#
_symmetry.space_group_name_H-M   'P 1'
#
loop_
_entity.id
_entity.type
_entity.pdbx_description
1 polymer ?
#
loop_
_entity_poly.entity_id
_entity_poly.type
_entity_poly.pdbx_seq_one_letter_code
_entity_poly.pdbx_strand_id
1 'polypeptide(L)'
;MHTDRYLAAHARYYVREMRIRAYTQHLDSYSSLSLESMAATFGVTMNFLDAELSRFIANGRIACKIDKVTGIVETTRPDNVNSQYQAMIKHGDVLLNRIQKLSQVINI
;
A
#
# COMPACT_ATOMS: atom_id res chain seq x y z
N MET A 1 -7.52 -8.81 19.42
CA MET A 1 -6.64 -9.45 18.42
C MET A 1 -5.32 -9.93 19.02
N HIS A 2 -4.57 -9.12 19.76
CA HIS A 2 -3.26 -9.54 20.30
C HIS A 2 -3.32 -10.63 21.37
N THR A 3 -4.44 -10.78 22.04
CA THR A 3 -4.69 -11.82 23.06
C THR A 3 -5.38 -13.07 22.50
N ASP A 4 -5.72 -13.07 21.21
CA ASP A 4 -6.41 -14.17 20.55
C ASP A 4 -5.40 -15.17 19.99
N ARG A 5 -5.55 -16.46 20.34
CA ARG A 5 -4.64 -17.55 19.95
C ARG A 5 -4.36 -17.61 18.45
N TYR A 6 -5.36 -17.34 17.61
CA TYR A 6 -5.23 -17.51 16.16
C TYR A 6 -4.86 -16.21 15.45
N LEU A 7 -5.36 -15.07 15.94
CA LEU A 7 -5.18 -13.78 15.28
C LEU A 7 -3.94 -13.02 15.77
N ALA A 8 -3.37 -13.38 16.93
CA ALA A 8 -2.22 -12.67 17.49
C ALA A 8 -1.02 -12.62 16.53
N ALA A 9 -0.70 -13.74 15.85
CA ALA A 9 0.42 -13.81 14.91
C ALA A 9 0.25 -12.86 13.71
N HIS A 10 -0.99 -12.60 13.29
CA HIS A 10 -1.32 -11.81 12.10
C HIS A 10 -1.83 -10.40 12.43
N ALA A 11 -1.97 -10.05 13.71
CA ALA A 11 -2.57 -8.80 14.15
C ALA A 11 -1.86 -7.56 13.57
N ARG A 12 -0.53 -7.58 13.48
CA ARG A 12 0.24 -6.46 12.89
C ARG A 12 -0.06 -6.27 11.40
N TYR A 13 -0.17 -7.38 10.66
CA TYR A 13 -0.52 -7.34 9.24
C TYR A 13 -1.94 -6.81 9.06
N TYR A 14 -2.89 -7.34 9.83
CA TYR A 14 -4.28 -6.91 9.76
C TYR A 14 -4.44 -5.41 10.04
N VAL A 15 -3.87 -4.90 11.13
CA VAL A 15 -3.96 -3.47 11.48
C VAL A 15 -3.35 -2.61 10.37
N ARG A 16 -2.21 -3.02 9.80
CA ARG A 16 -1.57 -2.30 8.69
C ARG A 16 -2.48 -2.22 7.46
N GLU A 17 -3.10 -3.33 7.07
CA GLU A 17 -3.99 -3.36 5.91
C GLU A 17 -5.28 -2.57 6.14
N MET A 18 -5.84 -2.61 7.35
CA MET A 18 -7.01 -1.81 7.70
C MET A 18 -6.73 -0.31 7.63
N ARG A 19 -5.55 0.14 8.08
CA ARG A 19 -5.14 1.55 7.95
C ARG A 19 -5.02 1.98 6.50
N ILE A 20 -4.36 1.17 5.66
CA ILE A 20 -4.24 1.46 4.22
C ILE A 20 -5.63 1.64 3.61
N ARG A 21 -6.56 0.71 3.88
CA ARG A 21 -7.94 0.79 3.36
C ARG A 21 -8.67 2.05 3.83
N ALA A 22 -8.55 2.42 5.11
CA ALA A 22 -9.18 3.62 5.64
C ALA A 22 -8.65 4.90 4.97
N TYR A 23 -7.33 4.99 4.75
CA TYR A 23 -6.74 6.12 4.05
C TYR A 23 -7.11 6.15 2.58
N THR A 24 -7.03 5.03 1.87
CA THR A 24 -7.44 4.94 0.46
C THR A 24 -8.90 5.35 0.30
N GLN A 25 -9.80 4.82 1.13
CA GLN A 25 -11.23 5.18 1.06
C GLN A 25 -11.47 6.67 1.27
N HIS A 26 -10.78 7.29 2.22
CA HIS A 26 -10.90 8.73 2.44
C HIS A 26 -10.32 9.53 1.27
N LEU A 27 -9.19 9.09 0.70
CA LEU A 27 -8.54 9.75 -0.43
C LEU A 27 -9.31 9.57 -1.74
N ASP A 28 -10.01 8.44 -1.95
CA ASP A 28 -10.71 8.12 -3.21
C ASP A 28 -11.80 9.15 -3.58
N SER A 29 -12.42 9.80 -2.58
CA SER A 29 -13.43 10.84 -2.78
C SER A 29 -12.87 12.20 -3.17
N TYR A 30 -11.56 12.44 -3.04
CA TYR A 30 -10.94 13.74 -3.26
C TYR A 30 -9.82 13.67 -4.30
N SER A 31 -9.76 14.66 -5.19
CA SER A 31 -8.61 14.84 -6.09
C SER A 31 -7.41 15.46 -5.36
N SER A 32 -7.69 16.35 -4.42
CA SER A 32 -6.71 16.99 -3.54
C SER A 32 -7.34 17.29 -2.19
N LEU A 33 -6.54 17.23 -1.12
CA LEU A 33 -6.99 17.41 0.25
C LEU A 33 -5.86 18.04 1.08
N SER A 34 -6.19 18.96 1.99
CA SER A 34 -5.23 19.45 2.99
C SER A 34 -4.89 18.36 4.01
N LEU A 35 -3.60 18.22 4.30
CA LEU A 35 -3.08 17.25 5.28
C LEU A 35 -3.56 17.58 6.71
N GLU A 36 -3.82 18.85 7.01
CA GLU A 36 -4.40 19.29 8.28
C GLU A 36 -5.86 18.83 8.44
N SER A 37 -6.68 18.97 7.38
CA SER A 37 -8.07 18.50 7.37
C SER A 37 -8.15 16.97 7.53
N MET A 38 -7.25 16.25 6.85
CA MET A 38 -7.13 14.80 6.99
C MET A 38 -6.78 14.42 8.44
N ALA A 39 -5.78 15.08 9.02
CA ALA A 39 -5.32 14.83 10.38
C ALA A 39 -6.44 15.11 11.40
N ALA A 40 -7.20 16.20 11.22
CA ALA A 40 -8.36 16.53 12.04
C ALA A 40 -9.46 15.45 11.95
N THR A 41 -9.75 14.95 10.75
CA THR A 41 -10.77 13.90 10.53
C THR A 41 -10.40 12.58 11.22
N PHE A 42 -9.12 12.21 11.19
CA PHE A 42 -8.63 11.00 11.85
C PHE A 42 -8.27 11.22 13.35
N GLY A 43 -8.30 12.46 13.84
CA GLY A 43 -7.93 12.80 15.22
C GLY A 43 -6.46 12.55 15.55
N VAL A 44 -5.56 12.70 14.56
CA VAL A 44 -4.12 12.47 14.71
C VAL A 44 -3.32 13.75 14.47
N THR A 45 -2.04 13.75 14.85
CA THR A 45 -1.15 14.88 14.55
C THR A 45 -0.69 14.85 13.10
N MET A 46 -0.47 16.03 12.52
CA MET A 46 0.02 16.20 11.15
C MET A 46 1.33 15.41 10.91
N ASN A 47 2.26 15.47 11.87
CA ASN A 47 3.55 14.78 11.80
C ASN A 47 3.41 13.25 11.78
N PHE A 48 2.45 12.71 12.53
CA PHE A 48 2.18 11.28 12.52
C PHE A 48 1.63 10.83 11.16
N LEU A 49 0.69 11.60 10.62
CA LEU A 49 0.07 11.29 9.33
C LEU A 49 1.07 11.38 8.18
N ASP A 50 1.94 12.40 8.16
CA ASP A 50 3.02 12.55 7.17
C ASP A 50 3.97 11.34 7.18
N ALA A 51 4.41 10.91 8.38
CA ALA A 51 5.28 9.75 8.53
C ALA A 51 4.62 8.42 8.11
N GLU A 52 3.32 8.27 8.37
CA GLU A 52 2.59 7.04 8.02
C GLU A 52 2.27 6.97 6.53
N LEU A 53 1.75 8.06 5.94
CA LEU A 53 1.45 8.12 4.51
C LEU A 53 2.72 8.00 3.66
N SER A 54 3.80 8.71 4.01
CA SER A 54 5.08 8.60 3.29
C SER A 54 5.59 7.16 3.22
N ARG A 55 5.47 6.39 4.31
CA ARG A 55 5.81 4.95 4.33
C ARG A 55 4.93 4.13 3.39
N PHE A 56 3.63 4.40 3.32
CA PHE A 56 2.72 3.65 2.44
C PHE A 56 2.88 4.01 0.97
N ILE A 57 3.14 5.28 0.66
CA ILE A 57 3.44 5.77 -0.69
C ILE A 57 4.75 5.17 -1.19
N ALA A 58 5.81 5.18 -0.36
CA ALA A 58 7.11 4.59 -0.72
C ALA A 58 7.03 3.08 -1.01
N ASN A 59 6.10 2.37 -0.38
CA ASN A 59 5.82 0.95 -0.65
C ASN A 59 4.86 0.73 -1.83
N GLY A 60 4.39 1.79 -2.51
CA GLY A 60 3.43 1.72 -3.60
C GLY A 60 2.06 1.17 -3.20
N ARG A 61 1.68 1.31 -1.92
CA ARG A 61 0.41 0.77 -1.38
C ARG A 61 -0.75 1.76 -1.44
N ILE A 62 -0.45 3.06 -1.48
CA ILE A 62 -1.41 4.15 -1.65
C ILE A 62 -0.92 5.01 -2.80
N ALA A 63 -1.80 5.25 -3.79
CA ALA A 63 -1.50 6.08 -4.94
C ALA A 63 -1.85 7.55 -4.65
N CYS A 64 -0.97 8.20 -3.88
CA CYS A 64 -1.06 9.63 -3.64
C CYS A 64 0.34 10.25 -3.57
N LYS A 65 0.38 11.56 -3.72
CA LYS A 65 1.58 12.38 -3.63
C LYS A 65 1.36 13.44 -2.56
N ILE A 66 2.35 13.62 -1.69
CA ILE A 66 2.32 14.63 -0.64
C ILE A 66 3.18 15.80 -1.09
N ASP A 67 2.60 17.01 -1.06
CA ASP A 67 3.34 18.26 -1.10
C ASP A 67 3.41 18.85 0.31
N LYS A 68 4.60 18.79 0.91
CA LYS A 68 4.85 19.29 2.26
C LYS A 68 4.94 20.80 2.36
N VAL A 69 5.24 21.50 1.26
CA VAL A 69 5.37 22.97 1.26
C VAL A 69 4.00 23.61 1.32
N THR A 70 3.06 23.11 0.51
CA THR A 70 1.67 23.58 0.49
C THR A 70 0.78 22.86 1.49
N GLY A 71 1.21 21.71 2.01
CA GLY A 71 0.43 20.90 2.95
C GLY A 71 -0.72 20.15 2.29
N ILE A 72 -0.61 19.84 0.99
CA ILE A 72 -1.67 19.22 0.19
C ILE A 72 -1.28 17.78 -0.17
N VAL A 73 -2.26 16.88 -0.11
CA VAL A 73 -2.18 15.50 -0.61
C VAL A 73 -2.98 15.42 -1.90
N GLU A 74 -2.31 15.07 -3.00
CA GLU A 74 -2.92 14.86 -4.31
C GLU A 74 -3.06 13.36 -4.56
N THR A 75 -4.22 12.93 -5.05
CA THR A 75 -4.44 11.52 -5.39
C THR A 75 -4.09 11.26 -6.85
N THR A 76 -3.33 10.21 -7.10
CA THR A 76 -3.04 9.76 -8.46
C THR A 76 -3.88 8.51 -8.71
N ARG A 77 -4.61 8.48 -9.83
CA ARG A 77 -5.37 7.29 -10.23
C ARG A 77 -4.51 6.50 -11.21
N PRO A 78 -3.86 5.41 -10.79
CA PRO A 78 -3.06 4.60 -11.70
C PRO A 78 -3.98 3.84 -12.66
N ASP A 79 -3.56 3.73 -13.92
CA ASP A 79 -4.30 2.97 -14.91
C ASP A 79 -4.32 1.48 -14.55
N ASN A 80 -5.52 0.88 -14.66
CA ASN A 80 -5.73 -0.54 -14.37
C ASN A 80 -4.82 -1.44 -15.23
N VAL A 81 -4.60 -1.07 -16.50
CA VAL A 81 -3.77 -1.82 -17.45
C VAL A 81 -2.32 -1.92 -17.00
N ASN A 82 -1.73 -0.82 -16.50
CA ASN A 82 -0.34 -0.82 -16.04
C ASN A 82 -0.18 -1.72 -14.81
N SER A 83 -1.15 -1.69 -13.89
CA SER A 83 -1.12 -2.55 -12.70
C SER A 83 -1.21 -4.04 -13.07
N GLN A 84 -2.06 -4.40 -14.03
CA GLN A 84 -2.23 -5.77 -14.52
C GLN A 84 -0.98 -6.25 -15.26
N TYR A 85 -0.38 -5.39 -16.08
CA TYR A 85 0.86 -5.69 -16.79
C TYR A 85 2.00 -6.02 -15.83
N GLN A 86 2.22 -5.20 -14.80
CA GLN A 86 3.24 -5.45 -13.78
C GLN A 86 2.98 -6.75 -13.00
N ALA A 87 1.72 -7.04 -12.68
CA ALA A 87 1.35 -8.29 -12.02
C ALA A 87 1.64 -9.51 -12.92
N MET A 88 1.30 -9.43 -14.21
CA MET A 88 1.57 -10.50 -15.18
C MET A 88 3.06 -10.83 -15.27
N ILE A 89 3.93 -9.81 -15.40
CA ILE A 89 5.38 -10.00 -15.46
C ILE A 89 5.87 -10.71 -14.20
N LYS A 90 5.46 -10.24 -13.02
CA LYS A 90 5.89 -10.80 -11.74
C LYS A 90 5.46 -12.26 -11.58
N HIS A 91 4.23 -12.60 -11.95
CA HIS A 91 3.75 -13.98 -11.91
C HIS A 91 4.46 -14.88 -12.94
N GLY A 92 4.73 -14.33 -14.14
CA GLY A 92 5.50 -15.01 -15.18
C GLY A 92 6.93 -15.36 -14.73
N ASP A 93 7.63 -14.41 -14.11
CA ASP A 93 8.99 -14.62 -13.61
C ASP A 93 9.05 -15.71 -12.52
N VAL A 94 8.09 -15.73 -11.61
CA VAL A 94 7.99 -16.81 -10.59
C VAL A 94 7.79 -18.17 -11.25
N LEU A 95 6.97 -18.25 -12.29
CA LEU A 95 6.73 -19.50 -13.01
C LEU A 95 7.98 -19.98 -13.75
N LEU A 96 8.65 -19.09 -14.49
CA LEU A 96 9.88 -19.40 -15.22
C LEU A 96 10.97 -19.91 -14.29
N ASN A 97 11.17 -19.24 -13.15
CA ASN A 97 12.13 -19.67 -12.14
C ASN A 97 11.82 -21.06 -11.57
N ARG A 98 10.53 -21.40 -11.39
CA ARG A 98 10.12 -22.74 -10.93
C ARG A 98 10.38 -23.81 -11.99
N ILE A 99 10.03 -23.53 -13.25
CA ILE A 99 10.26 -24.46 -14.38
C ILE A 99 11.76 -24.69 -14.58
N GLN A 100 12.57 -23.63 -14.53
CA GLN A 100 14.02 -23.75 -14.68
C GLN A 100 14.63 -24.63 -13.58
N LYS A 101 14.23 -24.43 -12.31
CA LYS A 101 14.67 -25.28 -11.20
C LYS A 101 14.26 -26.75 -11.38
N LEU A 102 13.05 -27.01 -11.85
CA LEU A 102 12.57 -28.36 -12.13
C LEU A 102 13.37 -29.03 -13.26
N SER A 103 13.60 -28.31 -14.36
CA SER A 103 14.37 -28.80 -15.51
C SER A 103 15.81 -29.18 -15.12
N GLN A 104 16.44 -28.40 -14.24
CA GLN A 104 17.80 -28.69 -13.77
C GLN A 104 17.88 -29.96 -12.91
N VAL A 105 16.82 -30.30 -12.17
CA VAL A 105 16.75 -31.53 -11.36
C VAL A 105 16.48 -32.76 -12.24
N ILE A 106 15.74 -32.61 -13.34
CA ILE A 106 15.35 -33.73 -14.22
C ILE A 106 16.46 -34.10 -15.22
N ASN A 107 17.29 -33.14 -15.63
CA ASN A 107 18.40 -33.36 -16.58
C ASN A 107 19.72 -33.83 -15.92
N ILE A 108 19.71 -34.12 -14.62
CA ILE A 108 20.78 -34.82 -13.88
C ILE A 108 20.34 -36.27 -13.70
#